data_AF-A0A7X3I095-F1
#
_entry.id   AF-A0A7X3I095-F1
#
_cell.length_a   1.000
_cell.length_b   1.000
_cell.length_c   1.000
_cell.angle_alpha   90.00
_cell.angle_beta   90.00
_cell.angle_gamma   90.00
#
_symmetry.space_group_name_H-M   'P 1'
#
loop_
_entity.id
_entity.type
_entity.pdbx_description
1 polymer ?
#
loop_
_entity_poly.entity_id
_entity_poly.type
_entity_poly.pdbx_seq_one_letter_code
_entity_poly.pdbx_strand_id
1 'polypeptide(L)'
;MHGQDEVIAFLSRAQSYGAPGGRVECIATHGSLVFLQGERAYKLKRAVAYAALDFRSLDSRQQACHAELRLNRRTAPQLYLQVRSINRVAGGQLAFDGPGPALDWVVVMRRFPQSALFERMALAGQLDAALMDELGMVIARFHGAAEITPAFGGASGIAEAIEDNQRELRHYLHLLDARAVQRLYDSSRSTLDALGAELERRRHEGRVRRCHGDLRLANICLFEGRPTLFDGIEFSESLACIDVLYDLAFVLMDLQHHGYPELAVRLLGSYRGHGGAGDDCLVLPLFLALRAATRSYALTCSATRQSDPLASQDKARQARALLLQAQAHLAKTSPLLRLLGQGVAGGEARA
;
A
#
# COMPACT_ATOMS: atom_id res chain seq x y z
N MET A 1 -10.81 -5.15 -28.61
CA MET A 1 -9.58 -4.41 -28.25
C MET A 1 -9.73 -2.89 -28.45
N HIS A 2 -10.90 -2.24 -28.25
CA HIS A 2 -11.09 -0.85 -28.74
C HIS A 2 -11.65 0.18 -27.75
N GLY A 3 -11.95 -0.16 -26.49
CA GLY A 3 -12.61 0.80 -25.58
C GLY A 3 -11.68 1.87 -25.00
N GLN A 4 -10.54 1.47 -24.44
CA GLN A 4 -9.66 2.41 -23.72
C GLN A 4 -8.64 3.14 -24.60
N ASP A 5 -8.36 2.65 -25.81
CA ASP A 5 -7.30 3.24 -26.65
C ASP A 5 -7.60 4.70 -27.02
N GLU A 6 -8.87 5.01 -27.35
CA GLU A 6 -9.27 6.39 -27.64
C GLU A 6 -9.23 7.29 -26.40
N VAL A 7 -9.55 6.73 -25.23
CA VAL A 7 -9.52 7.43 -23.95
C VAL A 7 -8.07 7.72 -23.55
N ILE A 8 -7.18 6.74 -23.72
CA ILE A 8 -5.74 6.89 -23.51
C ILE A 8 -5.15 7.91 -24.48
N ALA A 9 -5.54 7.86 -25.76
CA ALA A 9 -5.11 8.83 -26.76
C ALA A 9 -5.59 10.26 -26.43
N PHE A 10 -6.83 10.41 -25.95
CA PHE A 10 -7.35 11.67 -25.46
C PHE A 10 -6.54 12.17 -24.25
N LEU A 11 -6.34 11.34 -23.23
CA LEU A 11 -5.58 11.70 -22.03
C LEU A 11 -4.09 11.97 -22.31
N SER A 12 -3.53 11.44 -23.40
CA SER A 12 -2.13 11.66 -23.76
C SER A 12 -1.87 13.00 -24.46
N ARG A 13 -2.92 13.75 -24.83
CA ARG A 13 -2.81 15.02 -25.55
C ARG A 13 -2.98 16.21 -24.61
N ALA A 14 -2.07 17.17 -24.67
CA ALA A 14 -2.12 18.36 -23.81
C ALA A 14 -3.34 19.26 -24.09
N GLN A 15 -3.85 19.25 -25.31
CA GLN A 15 -5.05 19.98 -25.72
C GLN A 15 -6.30 19.52 -24.94
N SER A 16 -6.36 18.25 -24.55
CA SER A 16 -7.47 17.69 -23.76
C SER A 16 -7.61 18.35 -22.38
N TYR A 17 -6.54 19.01 -21.91
CA TYR A 17 -6.48 19.72 -20.64
C TYR A 17 -6.54 21.25 -20.82
N GLY A 18 -6.79 21.75 -22.03
CA GLY A 18 -6.81 23.19 -22.32
C GLY A 18 -5.43 23.85 -22.34
N ALA A 19 -4.35 23.07 -22.50
CA ALA A 19 -2.97 23.57 -22.53
C ALA A 19 -2.24 23.15 -23.82
N PRO A 20 -2.55 23.76 -24.99
CA PRO A 20 -1.88 23.44 -26.24
C PRO A 20 -0.37 23.62 -26.12
N GLY A 21 0.42 22.63 -26.53
CA GLY A 21 1.89 22.66 -26.46
C GLY A 21 2.50 22.17 -25.13
N GLY A 22 1.68 21.86 -24.13
CA GLY A 22 2.14 21.22 -22.90
C GLY A 22 2.66 19.79 -23.13
N ARG A 23 3.47 19.28 -22.20
CA ARG A 23 3.87 17.86 -22.15
C ARG A 23 2.94 17.12 -21.19
N VAL A 24 2.44 15.97 -21.63
CA VAL A 24 1.76 15.01 -20.76
C VAL A 24 2.74 13.88 -20.46
N GLU A 25 3.00 13.63 -19.19
CA GLU A 25 3.75 12.46 -18.74
C GLU A 25 2.78 11.36 -18.35
N CYS A 26 3.06 10.11 -18.72
CA CYS A 26 2.23 8.97 -18.37
C CYS A 26 3.02 8.00 -17.50
N ILE A 27 2.51 7.73 -16.30
CA ILE A 27 3.04 6.73 -15.38
C ILE A 27 2.10 5.53 -15.42
N ALA A 28 2.63 4.36 -15.79
CA ALA A 28 1.87 3.12 -15.81
C ALA A 28 2.08 2.32 -14.53
N THR A 29 0.99 1.89 -13.91
CA THR A 29 0.98 0.86 -12.87
C THR A 29 0.32 -0.41 -13.39
N HIS A 30 0.25 -1.45 -12.55
CA HIS A 30 -0.42 -2.70 -12.89
C HIS A 30 -1.92 -2.50 -13.17
N GLY A 31 -2.60 -1.69 -12.35
CA GLY A 31 -4.05 -1.48 -12.44
C GLY A 31 -4.47 -0.12 -13.01
N SER A 32 -3.55 0.80 -13.28
CA SER A 32 -3.90 2.18 -13.67
C SER A 32 -2.87 2.82 -14.61
N LEU A 33 -3.30 3.86 -15.32
CA LEU A 33 -2.47 4.81 -16.04
C LEU A 33 -2.69 6.19 -15.40
N VAL A 34 -1.61 6.88 -15.05
CA VAL A 34 -1.66 8.21 -14.43
C VAL A 34 -1.06 9.23 -15.40
N PHE A 35 -1.90 10.14 -15.90
CA PHE A 35 -1.50 11.21 -16.80
C PHE A 35 -1.24 12.48 -16.01
N LEU A 36 -0.04 13.03 -16.12
CA LEU A 36 0.40 14.22 -15.41
C LEU A 36 0.43 15.41 -16.36
N GLN A 37 -0.33 16.45 -16.02
CA GLN A 37 -0.39 17.69 -16.78
C GLN A 37 -0.51 18.87 -15.82
N GLY A 38 0.39 19.85 -15.95
CA GLY A 38 0.48 20.98 -15.02
C GLY A 38 0.52 20.53 -13.56
N GLU A 39 -0.37 21.13 -12.76
CA GLU A 39 -0.53 20.86 -11.32
C GLU A 39 -1.43 19.66 -11.01
N ARG A 40 -1.84 18.87 -12.01
CA ARG A 40 -2.82 17.79 -11.85
C ARG A 40 -2.32 16.43 -12.34
N ALA A 41 -2.86 15.40 -11.73
CA ALA A 41 -2.74 14.01 -12.13
C ALA A 41 -4.14 13.43 -12.41
N TYR A 42 -4.25 12.63 -13.47
CA TYR A 42 -5.49 12.01 -13.92
C TYR A 42 -5.29 10.50 -13.97
N LYS A 43 -5.85 9.78 -12.99
CA LYS A 43 -5.70 8.33 -12.84
C LYS A 43 -6.86 7.62 -13.52
N LEU A 44 -6.54 6.93 -14.62
CA LEU A 44 -7.44 6.04 -15.35
C LEU A 44 -7.23 4.60 -14.86
N LYS A 45 -8.31 3.91 -14.49
CA LYS A 45 -8.27 2.47 -14.19
C LYS A 45 -8.11 1.68 -15.49
N ARG A 46 -7.19 0.73 -15.54
CA ARG A 46 -7.02 -0.12 -16.74
C ARG A 46 -8.16 -1.14 -16.82
N ALA A 47 -8.62 -1.46 -18.03
CA ALA A 47 -9.61 -2.49 -18.28
C ALA A 47 -9.00 -3.90 -18.13
N VAL A 48 -8.66 -4.26 -16.90
CA VAL A 48 -7.98 -5.52 -16.53
C VAL A 48 -8.72 -6.23 -15.40
N ALA A 49 -8.48 -7.53 -15.27
CA ALA A 49 -8.92 -8.31 -14.12
C ALA A 49 -7.75 -9.13 -13.54
N TYR A 50 -7.66 -9.16 -12.22
CA TYR A 50 -6.72 -9.93 -11.41
C TYR A 50 -7.49 -10.65 -10.30
N ALA A 51 -6.80 -11.46 -9.48
CA ALA A 51 -7.44 -12.29 -8.44
C ALA A 51 -8.37 -11.51 -7.49
N ALA A 52 -8.01 -10.28 -7.12
CA ALA A 52 -8.79 -9.43 -6.20
C ALA A 52 -9.43 -8.21 -6.88
N LEU A 53 -9.39 -8.10 -8.22
CA LEU A 53 -9.71 -6.87 -8.95
C LEU A 53 -10.42 -7.19 -10.27
N ASP A 54 -11.57 -6.58 -10.56
CA ASP A 54 -12.18 -6.64 -11.89
C ASP A 54 -12.62 -5.27 -12.40
N PHE A 55 -11.82 -4.70 -13.29
CA PHE A 55 -12.04 -3.41 -13.94
C PHE A 55 -12.43 -3.54 -15.42
N ARG A 56 -12.88 -4.73 -15.86
CA ARG A 56 -13.24 -4.96 -17.27
C ARG A 56 -14.44 -4.12 -17.71
N SER A 57 -15.47 -3.98 -16.86
CA SER A 57 -16.66 -3.21 -17.20
C SER A 57 -16.46 -1.71 -16.93
N LEU A 58 -17.18 -0.87 -17.68
CA LEU A 58 -17.20 0.58 -17.45
C LEU A 58 -17.76 0.93 -16.07
N ASP A 59 -18.83 0.25 -15.67
CA ASP A 59 -19.48 0.42 -14.37
C ASP A 59 -18.53 0.09 -13.21
N SER A 60 -17.75 -1.00 -13.30
CA SER A 60 -16.79 -1.33 -12.23
C SER A 60 -15.66 -0.29 -12.14
N ARG A 61 -15.21 0.27 -13.27
CA ARG A 61 -14.24 1.38 -13.27
C ARG A 61 -14.81 2.68 -12.69
N GLN A 62 -16.07 2.99 -12.97
CA GLN A 62 -16.76 4.13 -12.38
C GLN A 62 -16.83 3.98 -10.86
N GLN A 63 -17.34 2.84 -10.38
CA GLN A 63 -17.46 2.55 -8.95
C GLN A 63 -16.10 2.60 -8.26
N ALA A 64 -15.06 2.04 -8.87
CA ALA A 64 -13.69 2.10 -8.36
C ALA A 64 -13.15 3.53 -8.26
N CYS A 65 -13.40 4.39 -9.25
CA CYS A 65 -12.97 5.80 -9.18
C CYS A 65 -13.65 6.53 -8.00
N HIS A 66 -14.95 6.31 -7.79
CA HIS A 66 -15.67 6.92 -6.67
C HIS A 66 -15.24 6.34 -5.31
N ALA A 67 -14.99 5.02 -5.24
CA ALA A 67 -14.47 4.37 -4.05
C ALA A 67 -13.07 4.88 -3.70
N GLU A 68 -12.16 5.00 -4.68
CA GLU A 68 -10.83 5.55 -4.48
C GLU A 68 -10.90 6.98 -3.95
N LEU A 69 -11.70 7.86 -4.57
CA LEU A 69 -11.89 9.24 -4.13
C LEU A 69 -12.39 9.29 -2.67
N ARG A 70 -13.44 8.52 -2.36
CA ARG A 70 -14.05 8.50 -1.02
C ARG A 70 -13.07 8.00 0.03
N LEU A 71 -12.38 6.88 -0.24
CA LEU A 71 -11.51 6.23 0.73
C LEU A 71 -10.21 7.00 0.97
N ASN A 72 -9.61 7.55 -0.07
CA ASN A 72 -8.33 8.25 0.05
C ASN A 72 -8.46 9.70 0.54
N ARG A 73 -9.64 10.33 0.41
CA ARG A 73 -9.90 11.62 1.07
C ARG A 73 -9.85 11.57 2.59
N ARG A 74 -9.95 10.38 3.20
CA ARG A 74 -9.79 10.21 4.66
C ARG A 74 -8.40 10.62 5.14
N THR A 75 -7.37 10.45 4.30
CA THR A 75 -5.96 10.69 4.64
C THR A 75 -5.31 11.77 3.77
N ALA A 76 -5.87 12.04 2.58
CA ALA A 76 -5.32 12.99 1.62
C ALA A 76 -6.42 13.86 0.94
N PRO A 77 -7.26 14.58 1.70
CA PRO A 77 -8.42 15.29 1.14
C PRO A 77 -8.04 16.39 0.14
N GLN A 78 -6.89 17.05 0.34
CA GLN A 78 -6.39 18.08 -0.57
C GLN A 78 -5.77 17.49 -1.84
N LEU A 79 -5.28 16.25 -1.78
CA LEU A 79 -4.67 15.56 -2.90
C LEU A 79 -5.74 15.03 -3.87
N TYR A 80 -6.85 14.50 -3.35
CA TYR A 80 -7.93 13.87 -4.12
C TYR A 80 -9.08 14.83 -4.44
N LEU A 81 -9.10 15.35 -5.68
CA LEU A 81 -9.94 16.49 -6.05
C LEU A 81 -11.35 16.12 -6.48
N GLN A 82 -11.52 15.17 -7.39
CA GLN A 82 -12.84 14.76 -7.91
C GLN A 82 -12.73 13.54 -8.82
N VAL A 83 -13.87 12.95 -9.18
CA VAL A 83 -13.99 12.02 -10.31
C VAL A 83 -14.53 12.80 -11.51
N ARG A 84 -13.99 12.57 -12.70
CA ARG A 84 -14.50 13.13 -13.97
C ARG A 84 -14.82 12.01 -14.95
N SER A 85 -15.87 12.20 -15.75
CA SER A 85 -16.15 11.31 -16.88
C SER A 85 -15.42 11.79 -18.13
N ILE A 86 -15.13 10.84 -19.02
CA ILE A 86 -14.65 11.11 -20.37
C ILE A 86 -15.76 10.69 -21.32
N ASN A 87 -16.34 11.66 -22.02
CA ASN A 87 -17.57 11.46 -22.76
C ASN A 87 -17.32 11.67 -24.25
N ARG A 88 -18.07 10.95 -25.09
CA ARG A 88 -18.15 11.28 -26.51
C ARG A 88 -19.14 12.41 -26.72
N VAL A 89 -18.70 13.53 -27.30
CA VAL A 89 -19.58 14.67 -27.60
C VAL A 89 -20.06 14.64 -29.06
N ALA A 90 -21.02 15.50 -29.39
CA ALA A 90 -21.47 15.69 -30.77
C ALA A 90 -20.28 16.01 -31.68
N GLY A 91 -20.17 15.32 -32.82
CA GLY A 91 -18.98 15.39 -33.69
C GLY A 91 -17.90 14.33 -33.39
N GLY A 92 -18.13 13.42 -32.45
CA GLY A 92 -17.30 12.23 -32.21
C GLY A 92 -16.04 12.48 -31.38
N GLN A 93 -15.73 13.73 -31.05
CA GLN A 93 -14.63 14.12 -30.17
C GLN A 93 -14.87 13.69 -28.72
N LEU A 94 -13.79 13.55 -27.95
CA LEU A 94 -13.87 13.29 -26.52
C LEU A 94 -13.71 14.59 -25.74
N ALA A 95 -14.45 14.71 -24.65
CA ALA A 95 -14.33 15.81 -23.70
C ALA A 95 -14.51 15.28 -22.27
N PHE A 96 -13.94 15.98 -21.31
CA PHE A 96 -14.25 15.72 -19.91
C PHE A 96 -15.66 16.26 -19.57
N ASP A 97 -16.44 15.46 -18.85
CA ASP A 97 -17.79 15.80 -18.37
C ASP A 97 -18.71 16.33 -19.49
N GLY A 98 -18.55 15.78 -20.69
CA GLY A 98 -19.35 16.17 -21.87
C GLY A 98 -20.78 15.61 -21.83
N PRO A 99 -21.71 16.18 -22.62
CA PRO A 99 -23.14 15.84 -22.58
C PRO A 99 -23.52 14.47 -23.17
N GLY A 100 -22.57 13.71 -23.74
CA GLY A 100 -22.84 12.39 -24.31
C GLY A 100 -22.45 11.23 -23.38
N PRO A 101 -22.54 9.98 -23.85
CA PRO A 101 -22.25 8.81 -23.02
C PRO A 101 -20.78 8.80 -22.54
N ALA A 102 -20.59 8.44 -21.27
CA ALA A 102 -19.26 8.23 -20.71
C ALA A 102 -18.63 6.97 -21.34
N LEU A 103 -17.36 7.08 -21.69
CA LEU A 103 -16.52 6.01 -22.21
C LEU A 103 -15.57 5.47 -21.15
N ASP A 104 -15.14 6.34 -20.22
CA ASP A 104 -14.41 5.95 -19.03
C ASP A 104 -14.43 7.06 -17.97
N TRP A 105 -13.79 6.79 -16.84
CA TRP A 105 -13.71 7.68 -15.69
C TRP A 105 -12.27 7.83 -15.23
N VAL A 106 -11.97 9.01 -14.66
CA VAL A 106 -10.67 9.27 -14.04
C VAL A 106 -10.83 9.88 -12.66
N VAL A 107 -9.93 9.51 -11.76
CA VAL A 107 -9.73 10.23 -10.50
C VAL A 107 -8.76 11.38 -10.77
N VAL A 108 -9.19 12.60 -10.47
CA VAL A 108 -8.38 13.81 -10.62
C VAL A 108 -7.75 14.14 -9.27
N MET A 109 -6.44 14.32 -9.29
CA MET A 109 -5.62 14.57 -8.10
C MET A 109 -4.74 15.80 -8.32
N ARG A 110 -4.27 16.42 -7.23
CA ARG A 110 -3.12 17.34 -7.31
C ARG A 110 -1.86 16.55 -7.62
N ARG A 111 -1.02 17.09 -8.49
CA ARG A 111 0.31 16.55 -8.74
C ARG A 111 1.23 16.92 -7.58
N PHE A 112 2.17 16.04 -7.28
CA PHE A 112 3.31 16.32 -6.41
C PHE A 112 4.59 15.78 -7.07
N PRO A 113 5.76 16.33 -6.74
CA PRO A 113 7.02 15.89 -7.35
C PRO A 113 7.32 14.44 -6.95
N GLN A 114 7.78 13.62 -7.89
CA GLN A 114 8.09 12.22 -7.62
C GLN A 114 9.20 12.04 -6.57
N SER A 115 10.09 13.03 -6.42
CA SER A 115 11.10 13.07 -5.36
C SER A 115 10.50 13.16 -3.95
N ALA A 116 9.25 13.59 -3.80
CA ALA A 116 8.54 13.65 -2.53
C ALA A 116 7.83 12.32 -2.16
N LEU A 117 7.89 11.28 -3.00
CA LEU A 117 7.48 9.93 -2.58
C LEU A 117 8.45 9.41 -1.51
N PHE A 118 7.94 8.86 -0.42
CA PHE A 118 8.77 8.37 0.68
C PHE A 118 9.72 7.25 0.22
N GLU A 119 9.32 6.41 -0.73
CA GLU A 119 10.21 5.41 -1.35
C GLU A 119 11.41 6.07 -2.05
N ARG A 120 11.20 7.21 -2.74
CA ARG A 120 12.28 7.98 -3.39
C ARG A 120 13.13 8.74 -2.38
N MET A 121 12.53 9.32 -1.34
CA MET A 121 13.24 9.97 -0.24
C MET A 121 14.12 8.97 0.52
N ALA A 122 13.64 7.74 0.74
CA ALA A 122 14.41 6.67 1.37
C ALA A 122 15.68 6.33 0.57
N LEU A 123 15.54 6.17 -0.75
CA LEU A 123 16.68 5.93 -1.64
C LEU A 123 17.67 7.11 -1.69
N ALA A 124 17.17 8.33 -1.46
CA ALA A 124 17.96 9.55 -1.46
C ALA A 124 18.57 9.94 -0.10
N GLY A 125 18.32 9.17 0.98
CA GLY A 125 18.82 9.54 2.32
C GLY A 125 18.06 10.69 2.99
N GLN A 126 16.82 10.96 2.57
CA GLN A 126 16.05 12.15 2.95
C GLN A 126 14.94 11.88 3.98
N LEU A 127 14.83 10.64 4.49
CA LEU A 127 13.95 10.34 5.61
C LEU A 127 14.68 10.64 6.92
N ASP A 128 14.00 11.31 7.84
CA ASP A 128 14.54 11.67 9.15
C ASP A 128 13.58 11.32 10.29
N ALA A 129 14.04 11.52 11.53
CA ALA A 129 13.27 11.19 12.72
C ALA A 129 12.00 12.06 12.88
N ALA A 130 12.04 13.33 12.46
CA ALA A 130 10.90 14.23 12.58
C ALA A 130 9.77 13.81 11.64
N LEU A 131 10.10 13.40 10.41
CA LEU A 131 9.14 12.81 9.48
C LEU A 131 8.53 11.52 10.03
N MET A 132 9.31 10.68 10.72
CA MET A 132 8.77 9.46 11.35
C MET A 132 7.84 9.76 12.52
N ASP A 133 8.13 10.81 13.30
CA ASP A 133 7.24 11.25 14.37
C ASP A 133 5.90 11.72 13.82
N GLU A 134 5.93 12.61 12.82
CA GLU A 134 4.70 13.11 12.20
C GLU A 134 3.93 11.99 11.50
N LEU A 135 4.62 11.09 10.78
CA LEU A 135 3.99 9.94 10.14
C LEU A 135 3.32 9.02 11.17
N GLY A 136 3.96 8.76 12.31
CA GLY A 136 3.39 7.94 13.38
C GLY A 136 2.08 8.54 13.92
N MET A 137 2.08 9.85 14.17
CA MET A 137 0.87 10.59 14.57
C MET A 137 -0.22 10.53 13.49
N VAL A 138 0.14 10.70 12.20
CA VAL A 138 -0.82 10.65 11.08
C VAL A 138 -1.48 9.27 10.98
N ILE A 139 -0.68 8.19 11.02
CA ILE A 139 -1.20 6.82 10.94
C ILE A 139 -2.06 6.49 12.17
N ALA A 140 -1.62 6.89 13.37
CA ALA A 140 -2.38 6.65 14.60
C ALA A 140 -3.77 7.33 14.56
N ARG A 141 -3.83 8.60 14.13
CA ARG A 141 -5.11 9.31 13.96
C ARG A 141 -5.99 8.66 12.90
N PHE A 142 -5.41 8.27 11.76
CA PHE A 142 -6.15 7.57 10.71
C PHE A 142 -6.74 6.26 11.22
N HIS A 143 -5.95 5.41 11.85
CA HIS A 143 -6.42 4.15 12.43
C HIS A 143 -7.47 4.37 13.52
N GLY A 144 -7.27 5.36 14.40
CA GLY A 144 -8.22 5.71 15.46
C GLY A 144 -9.58 6.18 14.95
N ALA A 145 -9.63 6.84 13.79
CA ALA A 145 -10.85 7.30 13.14
C ALA A 145 -11.45 6.31 12.13
N ALA A 146 -10.71 5.27 11.73
CA ALA A 146 -11.18 4.28 10.77
C ALA A 146 -12.33 3.43 11.34
N GLU A 147 -13.27 3.08 10.46
CA GLU A 147 -14.42 2.22 10.75
C GLU A 147 -13.98 0.87 11.33
N ILE A 148 -14.63 0.44 12.41
CA ILE A 148 -14.39 -0.87 13.04
C ILE A 148 -15.16 -1.94 12.26
N THR A 149 -14.45 -2.98 11.81
CA THR A 149 -15.00 -3.98 10.89
C THR A 149 -14.74 -5.40 11.41
N PRO A 150 -15.45 -5.84 12.48
CA PRO A 150 -15.13 -7.09 13.18
C PRO A 150 -15.53 -8.34 12.38
N ALA A 151 -16.27 -8.18 11.27
CA ALA A 151 -16.58 -9.26 10.33
C ALA A 151 -15.36 -9.74 9.53
N PHE A 152 -14.23 -9.02 9.59
CA PHE A 152 -12.99 -9.33 8.90
C PHE A 152 -11.84 -9.58 9.90
N GLY A 153 -10.65 -9.88 9.38
CA GLY A 153 -9.43 -10.02 10.17
C GLY A 153 -9.45 -11.22 11.11
N GLY A 154 -8.86 -11.07 12.30
CA GLY A 154 -8.73 -12.15 13.28
C GLY A 154 -7.81 -13.27 12.79
N ALA A 155 -7.91 -14.44 13.44
CA ALA A 155 -7.12 -15.60 13.12
C ALA A 155 -7.42 -16.13 11.71
N SER A 156 -8.69 -16.09 11.27
CA SER A 156 -9.08 -16.54 9.93
C SER A 156 -8.50 -15.66 8.83
N GLY A 157 -8.57 -14.33 8.97
CA GLY A 157 -7.99 -13.41 7.98
C GLY A 157 -6.46 -13.53 7.88
N ILE A 158 -5.78 -13.82 9.00
CA ILE A 158 -4.34 -14.08 8.97
C ILE A 158 -4.01 -15.46 8.37
N ALA A 159 -4.84 -16.48 8.61
CA ALA A 159 -4.71 -17.77 7.94
C ALA A 159 -4.83 -17.62 6.41
N GLU A 160 -5.83 -16.86 5.94
CA GLU A 160 -6.00 -16.54 4.52
C GLU A 160 -4.77 -15.83 3.95
N ALA A 161 -4.24 -14.82 4.65
CA ALA A 161 -3.03 -14.12 4.22
C ALA A 161 -1.80 -15.05 4.14
N ILE A 162 -1.67 -16.04 5.03
CA ILE A 162 -0.62 -17.06 4.98
C ILE A 162 -0.78 -17.94 3.74
N GLU A 163 -2.00 -18.43 3.48
CA GLU A 163 -2.29 -19.29 2.34
C GLU A 163 -2.11 -18.55 1.00
N ASP A 164 -2.52 -17.29 0.94
CA ASP A 164 -2.33 -16.43 -0.21
C ASP A 164 -0.85 -16.20 -0.50
N ASN A 165 -0.07 -15.81 0.52
CA ASN A 165 1.38 -15.65 0.36
C ASN A 165 2.03 -16.95 -0.12
N GLN A 166 1.67 -18.10 0.45
CA GLN A 166 2.23 -19.39 0.07
C GLN A 166 1.89 -19.74 -1.38
N ARG A 167 0.63 -19.60 -1.77
CA ARG A 167 0.18 -19.85 -3.14
C ARG A 167 0.93 -18.95 -4.13
N GLU A 168 1.03 -17.65 -3.86
CA GLU A 168 1.68 -16.70 -4.77
C GLU A 168 3.19 -16.90 -4.85
N LEU A 169 3.88 -17.15 -3.74
CA LEU A 169 5.33 -17.42 -3.74
C LEU A 169 5.67 -18.70 -4.52
N ARG A 170 4.81 -19.74 -4.47
CA ARG A 170 5.03 -21.00 -5.19
C ARG A 170 4.97 -20.86 -6.71
N HIS A 171 4.33 -19.82 -7.25
CA HIS A 171 4.38 -19.52 -8.69
C HIS A 171 5.79 -19.13 -9.16
N TYR A 172 6.68 -18.75 -8.23
CA TYR A 172 7.99 -18.17 -8.56
C TYR A 172 9.19 -18.91 -7.94
N LEU A 173 9.09 -20.22 -7.71
CA LEU A 173 10.18 -21.04 -7.17
C LEU A 173 11.44 -21.11 -8.07
N HIS A 174 11.36 -20.64 -9.31
CA HIS A 174 12.54 -20.49 -10.17
C HIS A 174 13.39 -19.25 -9.79
N LEU A 175 12.81 -18.27 -9.08
CA LEU A 175 13.49 -17.08 -8.57
C LEU A 175 13.68 -17.11 -7.05
N LEU A 176 12.90 -17.94 -6.35
CA LEU A 176 12.86 -18.06 -4.90
C LEU A 176 13.28 -19.47 -4.45
N ASP A 177 13.94 -19.59 -3.30
CA ASP A 177 14.27 -20.91 -2.74
C ASP A 177 13.01 -21.61 -2.20
N ALA A 178 12.66 -22.76 -2.80
CA ALA A 178 11.50 -23.55 -2.41
C ALA A 178 11.54 -23.98 -0.94
N ARG A 179 12.73 -24.30 -0.40
CA ARG A 179 12.85 -24.65 1.02
C ARG A 179 12.60 -23.45 1.91
N ALA A 180 13.08 -22.26 1.54
CA ALA A 180 12.79 -21.03 2.25
C ALA A 180 11.31 -20.66 2.24
N VAL A 181 10.64 -20.78 1.10
CA VAL A 181 9.19 -20.56 0.98
C VAL A 181 8.42 -21.51 1.91
N GLN A 182 8.74 -22.81 1.89
CA GLN A 182 8.09 -23.78 2.76
C GLN A 182 8.35 -23.50 4.25
N ARG A 183 9.60 -23.21 4.64
CA ARG A 183 9.93 -22.87 6.04
C ARG A 183 9.17 -21.64 6.54
N LEU A 184 9.00 -20.62 5.69
CA LEU A 184 8.24 -19.43 6.04
C LEU A 184 6.77 -19.78 6.28
N TYR A 185 6.18 -20.61 5.42
CA TYR A 185 4.81 -21.09 5.60
C TYR A 185 4.62 -21.85 6.91
N ASP A 186 5.46 -22.87 7.16
CA ASP A 186 5.37 -23.70 8.36
C ASP A 186 5.53 -22.85 9.64
N SER A 187 6.49 -21.92 9.64
CA SER A 187 6.73 -21.02 10.77
C SER A 187 5.58 -20.04 10.97
N SER A 188 4.98 -19.52 9.90
CA SER A 188 3.84 -18.61 9.96
C SER A 188 2.60 -19.32 10.50
N ARG A 189 2.33 -20.55 10.05
CA ARG A 189 1.24 -21.39 10.55
C ARG A 189 1.41 -21.70 12.05
N SER A 190 2.60 -22.15 12.46
CA SER A 190 2.86 -22.41 13.88
C SER A 190 2.75 -21.15 14.75
N THR A 191 3.17 -19.99 14.23
CA THR A 191 3.04 -18.71 14.95
C THR A 191 1.59 -18.25 15.03
N LEU A 192 0.80 -18.45 13.97
CA LEU A 192 -0.64 -18.21 13.97
C LEU A 192 -1.34 -19.06 15.04
N ASP A 193 -1.04 -20.36 15.11
CA ASP A 193 -1.64 -21.26 16.11
C ASP A 193 -1.39 -20.76 17.55
N ALA A 194 -0.19 -20.23 17.81
CA ALA A 194 0.17 -19.66 19.11
C ALA A 194 -0.50 -18.30 19.40
N LEU A 195 -0.79 -17.51 18.37
CA LEU A 195 -1.34 -16.14 18.49
C LEU A 195 -2.84 -16.05 18.20
N GLY A 196 -3.51 -17.15 17.86
CA GLY A 196 -4.91 -17.14 17.43
C GLY A 196 -5.84 -16.45 18.43
N ALA A 197 -5.71 -16.76 19.72
CA ALA A 197 -6.52 -16.13 20.77
C ALA A 197 -6.27 -14.61 20.87
N GLU A 198 -5.03 -14.16 20.69
CA GLU A 198 -4.68 -12.74 20.71
C GLU A 198 -5.24 -12.02 19.47
N LEU A 199 -5.14 -12.62 18.28
CA LEU A 199 -5.75 -12.07 17.07
C LEU A 199 -7.27 -11.92 17.19
N GLU A 200 -7.92 -12.90 17.81
CA GLU A 200 -9.35 -12.81 18.11
C GLU A 200 -9.66 -11.72 19.14
N ARG A 201 -8.91 -11.64 20.24
CA ARG A 201 -9.08 -10.57 21.24
C ARG A 201 -8.99 -9.19 20.58
N ARG A 202 -7.96 -8.96 19.76
CA ARG A 202 -7.77 -7.72 19.01
C ARG A 202 -8.94 -7.40 18.08
N ARG A 203 -9.47 -8.40 17.38
CA ARG A 203 -10.68 -8.25 16.54
C ARG A 203 -11.88 -7.79 17.36
N HIS A 204 -12.14 -8.41 18.51
CA HIS A 204 -13.25 -8.03 19.40
C HIS A 204 -13.05 -6.66 20.07
N GLU A 205 -11.81 -6.23 20.30
CA GLU A 205 -11.46 -4.90 20.82
C GLU A 205 -11.46 -3.79 19.76
N GLY A 206 -11.93 -4.10 18.54
CA GLY A 206 -12.06 -3.13 17.47
C GLY A 206 -10.72 -2.69 16.87
N ARG A 207 -9.70 -3.56 16.91
CA ARG A 207 -8.42 -3.34 16.22
C ARG A 207 -8.48 -3.71 14.74
N VAL A 208 -9.47 -4.49 14.31
CA VAL A 208 -9.75 -4.72 12.88
C VAL A 208 -10.60 -3.57 12.35
N ARG A 209 -10.05 -2.83 11.39
CA ARG A 209 -10.63 -1.60 10.86
C ARG A 209 -10.46 -1.48 9.36
N ARG A 210 -11.24 -0.57 8.74
CA ARG A 210 -11.08 -0.15 7.34
C ARG A 210 -9.83 0.72 7.17
N CYS A 211 -8.66 0.07 7.20
CA CYS A 211 -7.33 0.66 7.12
C CYS A 211 -6.95 1.07 5.68
N HIS A 212 -5.66 1.29 5.43
CA HIS A 212 -5.12 1.63 4.11
C HIS A 212 -4.95 0.39 3.23
N GLY A 213 -4.51 -0.74 3.79
CA GLY A 213 -4.38 -2.04 3.13
C GLY A 213 -3.04 -2.25 2.40
N ASP A 214 -2.49 -1.18 1.82
CA ASP A 214 -1.17 -1.16 1.15
C ASP A 214 -0.28 -0.02 1.67
N LEU A 215 -0.12 0.10 3.00
CA LEU A 215 0.59 1.21 3.64
C LEU A 215 2.11 1.05 3.55
N ARG A 216 2.69 1.26 2.37
CA ARG A 216 4.14 1.16 2.09
C ARG A 216 4.73 2.51 1.70
N LEU A 217 6.06 2.64 1.65
CA LEU A 217 6.72 3.92 1.37
C LEU A 217 6.36 4.50 -0.01
N ALA A 218 5.99 3.65 -0.97
CA ALA A 218 5.53 4.09 -2.28
C ALA A 218 4.15 4.77 -2.28
N ASN A 219 3.37 4.56 -1.21
CA ASN A 219 2.01 5.06 -1.01
C ASN A 219 1.97 6.11 0.12
N ILE A 220 3.11 6.74 0.37
CA ILE A 220 3.27 7.87 1.28
C ILE A 220 4.05 8.95 0.53
N CYS A 221 3.58 10.19 0.57
CA CYS A 221 4.28 11.33 0.01
C CYS A 221 4.41 12.48 1.00
N LEU A 222 5.43 13.31 0.81
CA LEU A 222 5.54 14.60 1.47
C LEU A 222 4.73 15.62 0.66
N PHE A 223 3.50 15.88 1.11
CA PHE A 223 2.60 16.80 0.44
C PHE A 223 2.41 18.04 1.31
N GLU A 224 2.75 19.21 0.76
CA GLU A 224 2.69 20.50 1.48
C GLU A 224 3.44 20.46 2.83
N GLY A 225 4.58 19.76 2.84
CA GLY A 225 5.45 19.62 4.03
C GLY A 225 4.98 18.57 5.04
N ARG A 226 3.94 17.78 4.74
CA ARG A 226 3.40 16.78 5.66
C ARG A 226 3.37 15.37 5.06
N PRO A 227 3.70 14.32 5.85
CA PRO A 227 3.48 12.94 5.44
C PRO A 227 1.99 12.70 5.15
N THR A 228 1.68 12.27 3.95
CA THR A 228 0.32 12.07 3.45
C THR A 228 0.19 10.66 2.89
N LEU A 229 -0.77 9.89 3.43
CA LEU A 229 -1.06 8.52 2.99
C LEU A 229 -2.00 8.60 1.77
N PHE A 230 -1.61 7.98 0.65
CA PHE A 230 -2.39 8.02 -0.59
C PHE A 230 -2.35 6.65 -1.29
N ASP A 231 -3.30 6.42 -2.18
CA ASP A 231 -3.43 5.15 -2.92
C ASP A 231 -3.68 3.91 -2.03
N GLY A 232 -4.54 4.07 -1.01
CA GLY A 232 -5.09 2.98 -0.22
C GLY A 232 -6.11 2.16 -1.01
N ILE A 233 -6.20 0.87 -0.68
CA ILE A 233 -6.97 -0.13 -1.42
C ILE A 233 -8.47 0.19 -1.41
N GLU A 234 -9.03 0.40 -2.60
CA GLU A 234 -10.44 0.71 -2.82
C GLU A 234 -11.30 -0.46 -3.28
N PHE A 235 -10.68 -1.53 -3.75
CA PHE A 235 -11.33 -2.58 -4.53
C PHE A 235 -11.56 -3.90 -3.77
N SER A 236 -10.97 -4.05 -2.59
CA SER A 236 -11.11 -5.28 -1.80
C SER A 236 -11.34 -4.94 -0.32
N GLU A 237 -12.38 -5.55 0.25
CA GLU A 237 -12.65 -5.47 1.68
C GLU A 237 -11.70 -6.34 2.48
N SER A 238 -11.48 -7.58 2.06
CA SER A 238 -10.56 -8.50 2.74
C SER A 238 -9.13 -7.95 2.84
N LEU A 239 -8.66 -7.17 1.86
CA LEU A 239 -7.32 -6.58 1.88
C LEU A 239 -7.18 -5.28 2.69
N ALA A 240 -8.29 -4.57 2.98
CA ALA A 240 -8.26 -3.28 3.67
C ALA A 240 -9.05 -3.23 4.98
N CYS A 241 -9.92 -4.19 5.26
CA CYS A 241 -10.55 -4.41 6.56
C CYS A 241 -9.67 -5.37 7.37
N ILE A 242 -8.65 -4.83 8.01
CA ILE A 242 -7.53 -5.59 8.60
C ILE A 242 -7.16 -5.03 9.97
N ASP A 243 -6.34 -5.76 10.73
CA ASP A 243 -5.77 -5.24 11.98
C ASP A 243 -4.92 -4.00 11.72
N VAL A 244 -5.08 -2.97 12.54
CA VAL A 244 -4.30 -1.71 12.45
C VAL A 244 -2.79 -1.92 12.55
N LEU A 245 -2.31 -2.91 13.32
CA LEU A 245 -0.90 -3.27 13.34
C LEU A 245 -0.48 -4.03 12.08
N TYR A 246 -1.40 -4.75 11.42
CA TYR A 246 -1.11 -5.41 10.15
C TYR A 246 -0.96 -4.40 9.00
N ASP A 247 -1.68 -3.28 9.06
CA ASP A 247 -1.48 -2.13 8.16
C ASP A 247 -0.15 -1.42 8.46
N LEU A 248 0.10 -1.09 9.74
CA LEU A 248 1.35 -0.44 10.18
C LEU A 248 2.60 -1.28 9.89
N ALA A 249 2.53 -2.60 10.05
CA ALA A 249 3.63 -3.51 9.78
C ALA A 249 4.16 -3.35 8.35
N PHE A 250 3.33 -2.93 7.40
CA PHE A 250 3.76 -2.81 6.02
C PHE A 250 4.82 -1.71 5.86
N VAL A 251 4.59 -0.51 6.41
CA VAL A 251 5.58 0.59 6.35
C VAL A 251 6.80 0.31 7.22
N LEU A 252 6.62 -0.32 8.39
CA LEU A 252 7.74 -0.69 9.27
C LEU A 252 8.69 -1.67 8.58
N MET A 253 8.15 -2.70 7.95
CA MET A 253 8.91 -3.67 7.17
C MET A 253 9.59 -3.03 5.97
N ASP A 254 8.90 -2.14 5.26
CA ASP A 254 9.42 -1.44 4.08
C ASP A 254 10.56 -0.47 4.46
N LEU A 255 10.48 0.23 5.61
CA LEU A 255 11.59 1.04 6.16
C LEU A 255 12.83 0.20 6.45
N GLN A 256 12.65 -0.94 7.12
CA GLN A 256 13.76 -1.87 7.39
C GLN A 256 14.38 -2.40 6.09
N HIS A 257 13.55 -2.71 5.09
CA HIS A 257 14.03 -3.16 3.78
C HIS A 257 14.88 -2.10 3.07
N HIS A 258 14.53 -0.82 3.24
CA HIS A 258 15.28 0.32 2.71
C HIS A 258 16.49 0.72 3.60
N GLY A 259 16.82 -0.06 4.63
CA GLY A 259 18.00 0.19 5.47
C GLY A 259 17.78 1.16 6.63
N TYR A 260 16.53 1.41 7.04
CA TYR A 260 16.18 2.33 8.12
C TYR A 260 15.50 1.65 9.32
N PRO A 261 16.14 0.67 9.99
CA PRO A 261 15.54 0.00 11.16
C PRO A 261 15.29 0.98 12.32
N GLU A 262 16.18 1.95 12.54
CA GLU A 262 16.00 2.96 13.60
C GLU A 262 14.81 3.88 13.35
N LEU A 263 14.55 4.25 12.09
CA LEU A 263 13.38 5.03 11.72
C LEU A 263 12.08 4.21 11.86
N ALA A 264 12.12 2.91 11.59
CA ALA A 264 10.98 2.02 11.86
C ALA A 264 10.66 1.97 13.37
N VAL A 265 11.68 1.88 14.23
CA VAL A 265 11.49 1.95 15.70
C VAL A 265 10.89 3.28 16.10
N ARG A 266 11.42 4.39 15.58
CA ARG A 266 10.91 5.74 15.86
C ARG A 266 9.45 5.88 15.45
N LEU A 267 9.10 5.43 14.24
CA LEU A 267 7.74 5.44 13.72
C LEU A 267 6.78 4.67 14.63
N LEU A 268 7.17 3.45 15.03
CA LEU A 268 6.36 2.63 15.94
C LEU A 268 6.19 3.31 17.32
N GLY A 269 7.25 3.91 17.85
CA GLY A 269 7.21 4.67 19.09
C GLY A 269 6.22 5.83 19.01
N SER A 270 6.30 6.66 17.96
CA SER A 270 5.35 7.76 17.74
C SER A 270 3.92 7.27 17.57
N TYR A 271 3.71 6.21 16.77
CA TYR A 271 2.38 5.62 16.58
C TYR A 271 1.76 5.18 17.91
N ARG A 272 2.51 4.47 18.76
CA ARG A 272 2.05 4.04 20.08
C ARG A 272 1.76 5.21 21.02
N GLY A 273 2.58 6.27 20.96
CA GLY A 273 2.36 7.49 21.75
C GLY A 273 1.04 8.22 21.40
N HIS A 274 0.55 8.08 20.17
CA HIS A 274 -0.67 8.75 19.70
C HIS A 274 -1.90 7.83 19.54
N GLY A 275 -1.71 6.51 19.53
CA GLY A 275 -2.75 5.50 19.29
C GLY A 275 -3.59 5.08 20.51
N GLY A 276 -3.35 5.69 21.67
CA GLY A 276 -3.92 5.28 22.96
C GLY A 276 -3.10 4.17 23.65
N ALA A 277 -3.33 3.98 24.95
CA ALA A 277 -2.51 3.10 25.78
C ALA A 277 -2.60 1.61 25.36
N GLY A 278 -1.46 0.91 25.44
CA GLY A 278 -1.43 -0.51 25.80
C GLY A 278 -1.44 -1.57 24.69
N ASP A 279 -1.08 -1.26 23.44
CA ASP A 279 -0.80 -2.34 22.47
C ASP A 279 0.62 -2.90 22.72
N ASP A 280 0.68 -4.13 23.24
CA ASP A 280 1.91 -4.88 23.52
C ASP A 280 2.61 -5.36 22.24
N CYS A 281 1.96 -5.18 21.08
CA CYS A 281 2.48 -5.52 19.76
C CYS A 281 2.88 -7.01 19.63
N LEU A 282 2.29 -7.92 20.42
CA LEU A 282 2.64 -9.35 20.41
C LEU A 282 2.51 -9.98 19.02
N VAL A 283 1.54 -9.53 18.22
CA VAL A 283 1.27 -10.03 16.86
C VAL A 283 2.16 -9.41 15.77
N LEU A 284 2.88 -8.33 16.10
CA LEU A 284 3.64 -7.56 15.12
C LEU A 284 4.71 -8.38 14.36
N PRO A 285 5.44 -9.34 14.95
CA PRO A 285 6.42 -10.15 14.21
C PRO A 285 5.79 -10.98 13.10
N LEU A 286 4.63 -11.59 13.37
CA LEU A 286 3.86 -12.31 12.36
C LEU A 286 3.43 -11.36 11.25
N PHE A 287 2.90 -10.19 11.61
CA PHE A 287 2.46 -9.19 10.64
C PHE A 287 3.60 -8.67 9.74
N LEU A 288 4.76 -8.37 10.31
CA LEU A 288 5.96 -7.98 9.57
C LEU A 288 6.40 -9.08 8.60
N ALA A 289 6.39 -10.34 9.05
CA ALA A 289 6.76 -11.49 8.22
C ALA A 289 5.82 -11.65 7.02
N LEU A 290 4.51 -11.57 7.24
CA LEU A 290 3.52 -11.69 6.18
C LEU A 290 3.58 -10.52 5.18
N ARG A 291 3.80 -9.28 5.65
CA ARG A 291 3.99 -8.14 4.74
C ARG A 291 5.28 -8.24 3.93
N ALA A 292 6.37 -8.74 4.51
CA ALA A 292 7.60 -9.04 3.78
C ALA A 292 7.38 -10.14 2.72
N ALA A 293 6.62 -11.19 3.04
CA ALA A 293 6.22 -12.23 2.09
C ALA A 293 5.38 -11.67 0.93
N THR A 294 4.42 -10.81 1.23
CA THR A 294 3.59 -10.12 0.24
C THR A 294 4.43 -9.26 -0.71
N ARG A 295 5.36 -8.48 -0.13
CA ARG A 295 6.28 -7.65 -0.89
C ARG A 295 7.22 -8.49 -1.77
N SER A 296 7.68 -9.63 -1.26
CA SER A 296 8.55 -10.57 -1.98
C SER A 296 7.89 -11.12 -3.25
N TYR A 297 6.66 -11.65 -3.16
CA TYR A 297 6.01 -12.16 -4.37
C TYR A 297 5.66 -11.02 -5.34
N ALA A 298 5.28 -9.83 -4.83
CA ALA A 298 4.99 -8.67 -5.67
C ALA A 298 6.22 -8.22 -6.48
N LEU A 299 7.42 -8.19 -5.87
CA LEU A 299 8.66 -7.89 -6.57
C LEU A 299 9.06 -8.99 -7.54
N THR A 300 8.86 -10.25 -7.19
CA THR A 300 9.13 -11.38 -8.10
C THR A 300 8.23 -11.33 -9.34
N CYS A 301 6.94 -11.07 -9.14
CA CYS A 301 5.95 -10.83 -10.18
C CYS A 301 6.34 -9.63 -11.07
N SER A 302 6.89 -8.57 -10.47
CA SER A 302 7.40 -7.42 -11.22
C SER A 302 8.70 -7.72 -11.97
N ALA A 303 9.54 -8.62 -11.47
CA ALA A 303 10.79 -9.02 -12.12
C ALA A 303 10.51 -9.78 -13.43
N THR A 304 9.50 -10.66 -13.44
CA THR A 304 9.14 -11.45 -14.64
C THR A 304 8.50 -10.61 -15.76
N ARG A 305 7.89 -9.48 -15.42
CA ARG A 305 7.33 -8.53 -16.40
C ARG A 305 8.34 -7.50 -16.93
N GLN A 306 9.52 -7.42 -16.32
CA GLN A 306 10.52 -6.43 -16.68
C GLN A 306 11.26 -6.87 -17.95
N SER A 307 11.34 -5.98 -18.94
CA SER A 307 12.06 -6.22 -20.19
C SER A 307 13.56 -5.98 -20.06
N ASP A 308 13.98 -5.08 -19.17
CA ASP A 308 15.39 -4.85 -18.87
C ASP A 308 15.96 -5.96 -17.95
N PRO A 309 16.94 -6.76 -18.41
CA PRO A 309 17.53 -7.84 -17.61
C PRO A 309 18.14 -7.37 -16.29
N LEU A 310 18.77 -6.18 -16.25
CA LEU A 310 19.41 -5.68 -15.02
C LEU A 310 18.36 -5.30 -13.98
N ALA A 311 17.34 -4.55 -14.39
CA ALA A 311 16.21 -4.22 -13.52
C ALA A 311 15.42 -5.47 -13.07
N SER A 312 15.31 -6.50 -13.93
CA SER A 312 14.69 -7.78 -13.58
C SER A 312 15.49 -8.50 -12.48
N GLN A 313 16.80 -8.62 -12.66
CA GLN A 313 17.69 -9.26 -11.68
C GLN A 313 17.71 -8.52 -10.34
N ASP A 314 17.71 -7.19 -10.36
CA ASP A 314 17.69 -6.38 -9.14
C ASP A 314 16.40 -6.60 -8.34
N LYS A 315 15.23 -6.59 -9.01
CA LYS A 315 13.94 -6.92 -8.38
C LYS A 315 13.93 -8.34 -7.80
N ALA A 316 14.47 -9.32 -8.52
CA ALA A 316 14.58 -10.70 -8.01
C ALA A 316 15.53 -10.82 -6.82
N ARG A 317 16.57 -9.98 -6.74
CA ARG A 317 17.46 -9.91 -5.57
C ARG A 317 16.73 -9.32 -4.36
N GLN A 318 16.03 -8.21 -4.55
CA GLN A 318 15.23 -7.57 -3.50
C GLN A 318 14.12 -8.50 -2.97
N ALA A 319 13.44 -9.24 -3.87
CA ALA A 319 12.44 -10.24 -3.47
C ALA A 319 13.04 -11.34 -2.58
N ARG A 320 14.22 -11.87 -2.93
CA ARG A 320 14.93 -12.84 -2.10
C ARG A 320 15.33 -12.27 -0.73
N ALA A 321 15.77 -11.01 -0.69
CA ALA A 321 16.08 -10.33 0.57
C ALA A 321 14.84 -10.17 1.46
N LEU A 322 13.67 -9.85 0.89
CA LEU A 322 12.40 -9.79 1.63
C LEU A 322 11.96 -11.16 2.16
N LEU A 323 12.17 -12.24 1.40
CA LEU A 323 11.89 -13.59 1.88
C LEU A 323 12.74 -13.95 3.11
N LEU A 324 14.02 -13.57 3.10
CA LEU A 324 14.92 -13.74 4.25
C LEU A 324 14.49 -12.85 5.44
N GLN A 325 14.12 -11.60 5.16
CA GLN A 325 13.60 -10.67 6.18
C GLN A 325 12.32 -11.22 6.83
N ALA A 326 11.41 -11.82 6.05
CA ALA A 326 10.20 -12.44 6.55
C ALA A 326 10.51 -13.56 7.56
N GLN A 327 11.46 -14.44 7.24
CA GLN A 327 11.92 -15.49 8.15
C GLN A 327 12.58 -14.92 9.41
N ALA A 328 13.37 -13.87 9.26
CA ALA A 328 14.04 -13.21 10.40
C ALA A 328 13.03 -12.60 11.39
N HIS A 329 11.88 -12.11 10.91
CA HIS A 329 10.82 -11.58 11.78
C HIS A 329 10.17 -12.66 12.64
N LEU A 330 10.08 -13.90 12.16
CA LEU A 330 9.55 -15.04 12.93
C LEU A 330 10.61 -15.69 13.83
N ALA A 331 11.88 -15.32 13.69
CA ALA A 331 12.92 -15.82 14.57
C ALA A 331 12.78 -15.22 15.97
N LYS A 332 13.04 -16.02 17.02
CA LYS A 332 13.00 -15.62 18.43
C LYS A 332 13.89 -14.41 18.77
N THR A 333 14.78 -14.03 17.87
CA THR A 333 15.75 -12.92 18.02
C THR A 333 15.37 -11.65 17.24
N SER A 334 14.12 -11.50 16.76
CA SER A 334 13.69 -10.31 16.01
C SER A 334 14.15 -9.01 16.71
N PRO A 335 14.97 -8.16 16.05
CA PRO A 335 15.49 -6.92 16.64
C PRO A 335 14.36 -6.01 17.12
N LEU A 336 13.24 -5.98 16.41
CA LEU A 336 12.10 -5.13 16.72
C LEU A 336 11.38 -5.62 17.98
N LEU A 337 11.32 -6.95 18.22
CA LEU A 337 10.87 -7.51 19.50
C LEU A 337 11.82 -7.18 20.66
N ARG A 338 13.14 -7.19 20.42
CA ARG A 338 14.12 -6.80 21.45
C ARG A 338 13.98 -5.32 21.83
N LEU A 339 13.77 -4.45 20.85
CA LEU A 339 13.53 -3.02 21.03
C LEU A 339 12.19 -2.74 21.73
N LEU A 340 11.13 -3.50 21.41
CA LEU A 340 9.84 -3.42 22.10
C LEU A 340 9.93 -3.89 23.56
N GLY A 341 10.73 -4.93 23.85
CA GLY A 341 10.97 -5.41 25.21
C GLY A 341 11.83 -4.48 26.08
N GLN A 342 12.73 -3.69 25.48
CA GLN A 342 13.55 -2.71 26.21
C GLN A 342 12.82 -1.39 26.52
N GLY A 343 11.75 -1.06 25.78
CA GLY A 343 10.96 0.15 25.99
C GLY A 343 10.03 0.14 27.22
N VAL A 344 9.85 -1.00 27.90
CA VAL A 344 8.98 -1.12 29.08
C VAL A 344 9.73 -0.85 30.39
N ALA A 345 11.06 -0.94 30.42
CA ALA A 345 11.85 -0.80 31.65
C ALA A 345 12.35 0.64 31.95
N GLY A 346 12.08 1.63 31.09
CA GLY A 346 12.62 2.98 31.21
C GLY A 346 11.72 4.03 31.89
N GLY A 347 10.52 3.66 32.34
CA GLY A 347 9.48 4.59 32.80
C GLY A 347 9.36 4.81 34.32
N GLU A 348 9.99 3.97 35.15
CA GLU A 348 9.88 4.09 36.61
C GLU A 348 11.27 4.17 37.25
N ALA A 349 11.77 5.40 37.42
CA ALA A 349 12.63 5.82 38.53
C ALA A 349 13.17 7.25 38.29
N ARG A 350 12.34 8.27 38.51
CA ARG A 350 12.78 9.58 38.99
C ARG A 350 11.70 10.15 39.91
N ALA A 351 11.79 9.76 41.18
CA ALA A 351 11.32 10.56 42.31
C ALA A 351 12.55 11.29 42.88
#